data_AF-A0A1B6DTW9-F1
#
_entry.id   AF-A0A1B6DTW9-F1
#
_cell.length_a   1.000
_cell.length_b   1.000
_cell.length_c   1.000
_cell.angle_alpha   90.00
_cell.angle_beta   90.00
_cell.angle_gamma   90.00
#
_symmetry.space_group_name_H-M   'P 1'
#
loop_
_entity.id
_entity.type
_entity.pdbx_description
1 polymer ?
#
loop_
_entity_poly.entity_id
_entity_poly.type
_entity_poly.pdbx_seq_one_letter_code
_entity_poly.pdbx_strand_id
1 'polypeptide(L)'
;MDDATCKRQATRVFKKSSPNGKITVYLGKRDFVDHISHVDPIDGVVLIDPDYVKERKVFGHVLAAFRYGREDLDVLGLTFRKDLYLAAEQIFPQETTNSKRPLTRLQERLMKKLGPHAYPFYFELPPHCPASVTLQPAPGDTGKPCGVDYELKAFVGETQDDKPHKRNSVRLAIRKIMYAPSKQGEQPSVEVSKEFMMSPNKLHLEASLDKELYHHGESIAVNVHIANNSNRTVKKIKVSVRQFADICLFSTAQYKCTVAEAESEAGCPVGPGFTLSKVYTVRPTLQNNKDKRGLALDGQLKHEDTNLASSTIVADPSQ
;
A
#
# COMPACT_ATOMS: atom_id res chain seq x y z
N MET A 1 -18.35 24.81 -35.07
CA MET A 1 -18.60 23.35 -35.12
C MET A 1 -17.26 22.70 -34.80
N ASP A 2 -16.96 22.50 -33.53
CA ASP A 2 -15.75 21.78 -33.10
C ASP A 2 -16.14 20.91 -31.92
N ASP A 3 -16.70 19.76 -32.25
CA ASP A 3 -17.09 18.72 -31.30
C ASP A 3 -15.81 18.00 -30.86
N ALA A 4 -15.23 18.48 -29.76
CA ALA A 4 -14.10 17.85 -29.12
C ALA A 4 -14.53 16.46 -28.64
N THR A 5 -14.12 15.44 -29.39
CA THR A 5 -14.20 14.02 -29.02
C THR A 5 -13.47 13.77 -27.71
N CYS A 6 -14.17 13.99 -26.60
CA CYS A 6 -13.82 13.47 -25.29
C CYS A 6 -14.01 11.96 -25.39
N LYS A 7 -12.93 11.25 -25.79
CA LYS A 7 -12.89 9.79 -25.80
C LYS A 7 -13.33 9.32 -24.40
N ARG A 8 -14.57 8.85 -24.29
CA ARG A 8 -15.11 8.27 -23.06
C ARG A 8 -14.23 7.08 -22.71
N GLN A 9 -13.29 7.27 -21.80
CA GLN A 9 -12.55 6.17 -21.20
C GLN A 9 -13.59 5.21 -20.63
N ALA A 10 -13.63 3.98 -21.16
CA ALA A 10 -14.54 2.96 -20.67
C ALA A 10 -14.21 2.71 -19.20
N THR A 11 -15.14 3.05 -18.31
CA THR A 11 -14.95 2.83 -16.87
C THR A 11 -14.89 1.33 -16.62
N ARG A 12 -13.70 0.83 -16.30
CA ARG A 12 -13.50 -0.59 -15.93
C ARG A 12 -14.22 -0.83 -14.60
N VAL A 13 -14.97 -1.92 -14.51
CA VAL A 13 -15.69 -2.32 -13.29
C VAL A 13 -15.28 -3.74 -12.94
N PHE A 14 -14.93 -3.96 -11.69
CA PHE A 14 -14.62 -5.26 -11.14
C PHE A 14 -15.90 -5.87 -10.59
N LYS A 15 -16.16 -7.14 -10.91
CA LYS A 15 -17.29 -7.87 -10.36
C LYS A 15 -16.85 -9.19 -9.75
N LYS A 16 -17.52 -9.62 -8.68
CA LYS A 16 -17.35 -10.96 -8.12
C LYS A 16 -18.68 -11.47 -7.60
N SER A 17 -19.05 -12.66 -8.02
CA SER A 17 -20.27 -13.35 -7.59
C SER A 17 -19.98 -14.32 -6.46
N SER A 18 -21.00 -14.61 -5.64
CA SER A 18 -20.92 -15.66 -4.64
C SER A 18 -20.84 -17.03 -5.31
N PRO A 19 -20.34 -18.07 -4.62
CA PRO A 19 -20.30 -19.42 -5.19
C PRO A 19 -21.66 -19.97 -5.64
N ASN A 20 -22.76 -19.51 -5.03
CA ASN A 20 -24.13 -19.86 -5.48
C ASN A 20 -24.70 -18.93 -6.57
N GLY A 21 -23.96 -17.89 -6.98
CA GLY A 21 -24.39 -16.91 -7.99
C GLY A 21 -25.49 -15.94 -7.56
N LYS A 22 -25.95 -16.01 -6.30
CA LYS A 22 -27.14 -15.27 -5.83
C LYS A 22 -26.86 -13.84 -5.38
N ILE A 23 -25.61 -13.51 -5.07
CA ILE A 23 -25.18 -12.14 -4.81
C ILE A 23 -23.95 -11.84 -5.67
N THR A 24 -23.89 -10.64 -6.24
CA THR A 24 -22.74 -10.19 -7.02
C THR A 24 -22.36 -8.77 -6.65
N VAL A 25 -21.10 -8.57 -6.25
CA VAL A 25 -20.56 -7.26 -5.87
C VAL A 25 -19.85 -6.64 -7.06
N TYR A 26 -20.09 -5.35 -7.28
CA TYR A 26 -19.46 -4.52 -8.30
C TYR A 26 -18.71 -3.36 -7.66
N LEU A 27 -17.45 -3.16 -8.06
CA LEU A 27 -16.57 -2.06 -7.62
C LEU A 27 -15.96 -1.35 -8.82
N GLY A 28 -15.80 -0.03 -8.74
CA GLY A 28 -15.11 0.75 -9.78
C GLY A 28 -13.58 0.60 -9.73
N LYS A 29 -13.03 0.46 -8.53
CA LYS A 29 -11.60 0.32 -8.27
C LYS A 29 -11.34 -0.66 -7.12
N ARG A 30 -10.11 -1.16 -7.03
CA ARG A 30 -9.63 -2.02 -5.93
C ARG A 30 -8.58 -1.34 -5.05
N ASP A 31 -7.98 -0.28 -5.56
CA ASP A 31 -7.02 0.54 -4.84
C ASP A 31 -7.72 1.84 -4.43
N PHE A 32 -7.71 2.11 -3.13
CA PHE A 32 -8.29 3.29 -2.50
C PHE A 32 -7.16 4.13 -1.92
N VAL A 33 -7.07 5.37 -2.39
CA VAL A 33 -5.97 6.28 -2.05
C VAL A 33 -6.25 6.97 -0.73
N ASP A 34 -5.26 6.99 0.15
CA ASP A 34 -5.27 7.77 1.39
C ASP A 34 -4.59 9.12 1.18
N HIS A 35 -5.36 10.20 1.26
CA HIS A 35 -4.90 11.57 1.11
C HIS A 35 -4.45 12.21 2.44
N ILE A 36 -4.19 11.42 3.50
CA ILE A 36 -3.84 11.85 4.87
C ILE A 36 -5.02 12.50 5.61
N SER A 37 -5.73 13.42 4.95
CA SER A 37 -6.94 14.06 5.47
C SER A 37 -8.18 13.17 5.38
N HIS A 38 -8.31 12.43 4.27
CA HIS A 38 -9.42 11.55 4.00
C HIS A 38 -8.95 10.39 3.11
N VAL A 39 -9.68 9.29 3.17
CA VAL A 39 -9.47 8.14 2.28
C VAL A 39 -10.55 8.15 1.21
N ASP A 40 -10.17 7.83 -0.02
CA ASP A 40 -11.11 7.56 -1.09
C ASP A 40 -12.18 6.56 -0.62
N PRO A 41 -13.47 6.89 -0.72
CA PRO A 41 -14.50 6.00 -0.23
C PRO A 41 -14.62 4.75 -1.10
N ILE A 42 -15.03 3.66 -0.46
CA ILE A 42 -15.32 2.39 -1.12
C ILE A 42 -16.77 2.43 -1.57
N ASP A 43 -16.97 2.82 -2.83
CA ASP A 43 -18.28 2.86 -3.47
C ASP A 43 -18.50 1.67 -4.41
N GLY A 44 -19.69 1.07 -4.32
CA GLY A 44 -20.05 -0.06 -5.15
C GLY A 44 -21.54 -0.36 -5.16
N VAL A 45 -21.89 -1.43 -5.88
CA VAL A 45 -23.26 -1.92 -6.00
C VAL A 45 -23.28 -3.44 -5.78
N VAL A 46 -24.26 -3.93 -5.03
CA VAL A 46 -24.55 -5.36 -4.91
C VAL A 46 -25.80 -5.69 -5.69
N LEU A 47 -25.67 -6.62 -6.65
CA LEU A 47 -26.81 -7.24 -7.31
C LEU A 47 -27.28 -8.42 -6.48
N ILE A 48 -28.56 -8.43 -6.15
CA ILE A 48 -29.20 -9.41 -5.28
C ILE A 48 -30.26 -10.19 -6.06
N ASP A 49 -30.28 -11.50 -5.90
CA ASP A 49 -31.38 -12.35 -6.38
C ASP A 49 -32.53 -12.35 -5.35
N PRO A 50 -33.69 -11.73 -5.66
CA PRO A 50 -34.80 -11.60 -4.71
C PRO A 50 -35.40 -12.95 -4.28
N ASP A 51 -35.41 -13.95 -5.17
CA ASP A 51 -35.96 -15.28 -4.89
C ASP A 51 -35.14 -16.04 -3.85
N TYR A 52 -33.85 -15.70 -3.76
CA TYR A 52 -32.95 -16.29 -2.78
C TYR A 52 -33.01 -15.59 -1.43
N VAL A 53 -33.06 -14.25 -1.40
CA VAL A 53 -32.94 -13.50 -0.15
C VAL A 53 -34.19 -13.63 0.71
N LYS A 54 -35.39 -13.57 0.12
CA LYS A 54 -36.68 -13.67 0.84
C LYS A 54 -36.68 -12.75 2.09
N GLU A 55 -36.77 -13.32 3.29
CA GLU A 55 -36.80 -12.59 4.57
C GLU A 55 -35.41 -12.29 5.15
N ARG A 56 -34.33 -12.79 4.52
CA ARG A 56 -32.96 -12.56 4.98
C ARG A 56 -32.46 -11.19 4.55
N LYS A 57 -31.36 -10.77 5.14
CA LYS A 57 -30.72 -9.48 4.90
C LYS A 57 -29.39 -9.67 4.20
N VAL A 58 -28.93 -8.62 3.52
CA VAL A 58 -27.60 -8.57 2.90
C VAL A 58 -26.77 -7.51 3.60
N PHE A 59 -25.62 -7.94 4.13
CA PHE A 59 -24.68 -7.09 4.84
C PHE A 59 -23.39 -6.94 4.04
N GLY A 60 -22.79 -5.75 4.10
CA GLY A 60 -21.47 -5.43 3.58
C GLY A 60 -20.52 -5.13 4.74
N HIS A 61 -19.38 -5.80 4.78
CA HIS A 61 -18.34 -5.61 5.78
C HIS A 61 -17.04 -5.20 5.10
N VAL A 62 -16.36 -4.19 5.64
CA VAL A 62 -14.97 -3.86 5.30
C VAL A 62 -14.12 -4.19 6.51
N LEU A 63 -13.21 -5.13 6.34
CA LEU A 63 -12.31 -5.59 7.39
C LEU A 63 -10.86 -5.26 7.03
N ALA A 64 -10.17 -4.57 7.91
CA ALA A 64 -8.71 -4.48 7.91
C ALA A 64 -8.16 -5.44 8.96
N ALA A 65 -7.28 -6.36 8.57
CA ALA A 65 -6.71 -7.33 9.50
C ALA A 65 -5.20 -7.44 9.32
N PHE A 66 -4.48 -7.42 10.45
CA PHE A 66 -3.08 -7.78 10.51
C PHE A 66 -2.96 -9.30 10.68
N ARG A 67 -2.11 -9.92 9.86
CA ARG A 67 -1.81 -11.35 9.91
C ARG A 67 -0.31 -11.57 10.10
N TYR A 68 0.02 -12.49 10.99
CA TYR A 68 1.39 -12.93 11.28
C TYR A 68 1.41 -14.45 11.48
N GLY A 69 2.41 -15.14 10.92
CA GLY A 69 2.58 -16.59 11.07
C GLY A 69 1.96 -17.45 9.95
N ARG A 70 2.31 -18.74 9.95
CA ARG A 70 1.96 -19.73 8.91
C ARG A 70 0.66 -20.45 9.27
N GLU A 71 -0.38 -20.35 8.42
CA GLU A 71 -1.71 -20.95 8.67
C GLU A 71 -1.67 -22.50 8.83
N ASP A 72 -0.58 -23.17 8.41
CA ASP A 72 -0.48 -24.63 8.37
C ASP A 72 0.08 -25.28 9.67
N LEU A 73 0.53 -24.49 10.65
CA LEU A 73 1.22 -24.95 11.88
C LEU A 73 0.29 -25.08 13.11
N ASP A 74 -0.96 -25.50 12.87
CA ASP A 74 -2.11 -25.37 13.77
C ASP A 74 -2.13 -26.32 15.00
N VAL A 75 -0.96 -26.77 15.48
CA VAL A 75 -0.87 -27.61 16.69
C VAL A 75 0.04 -27.01 17.78
N LEU A 76 1.07 -26.21 17.44
CA LEU A 76 1.95 -25.53 18.42
C LEU A 76 2.60 -24.21 17.92
N GLY A 77 2.21 -23.63 16.76
CA GLY A 77 2.92 -22.52 16.12
C GLY A 77 2.15 -21.18 16.06
N LEU A 78 2.84 -20.09 16.44
CA LEU A 78 2.36 -18.70 16.62
C LEU A 78 1.71 -18.07 15.37
N THR A 79 0.46 -18.43 15.07
CA THR A 79 -0.39 -17.67 14.14
C THR A 79 -1.13 -16.59 14.91
N PHE A 80 -1.00 -15.35 14.45
CA PHE A 80 -1.67 -14.20 15.06
C PHE A 80 -2.45 -13.46 13.98
N ARG A 81 -3.73 -13.25 14.27
CA ARG A 81 -4.58 -12.41 13.47
C ARG A 81 -5.26 -11.42 14.38
N LYS A 82 -5.06 -10.13 14.08
CA LYS A 82 -5.74 -9.04 14.77
C LYS A 82 -6.55 -8.24 13.77
N ASP A 83 -7.85 -8.20 14.00
CA ASP A 83 -8.73 -7.32 13.26
C ASP A 83 -8.47 -5.88 13.75
N LEU A 84 -7.99 -5.02 12.85
CA LEU A 84 -7.61 -3.63 13.15
C LEU A 84 -8.78 -2.67 13.00
N TYR A 85 -9.66 -2.97 12.05
CA TYR A 85 -10.83 -2.18 11.75
C TYR A 85 -11.92 -3.06 11.15
N LEU A 86 -13.17 -2.85 11.57
CA LEU A 86 -14.34 -3.50 11.02
C LEU A 86 -15.45 -2.46 10.85
N ALA A 87 -15.80 -2.15 9.60
CA ALA A 87 -17.05 -1.48 9.27
C ALA A 87 -18.05 -2.51 8.78
N ALA A 88 -19.30 -2.37 9.19
CA ALA A 88 -20.36 -3.26 8.77
C ALA A 88 -21.66 -2.46 8.58
N GLU A 89 -22.33 -2.70 7.46
CA GLU A 89 -23.52 -1.96 7.02
C GLU A 89 -24.54 -2.93 6.42
N GLN A 90 -25.82 -2.69 6.68
CA GLN A 90 -26.93 -3.40 6.03
C GLN A 90 -27.23 -2.77 4.67
N ILE A 91 -26.99 -3.52 3.60
CA ILE A 91 -27.21 -3.08 2.20
C ILE A 91 -28.66 -3.33 1.77
N PHE A 92 -29.22 -4.47 2.19
CA PHE A 92 -30.60 -4.85 1.90
C PHE A 92 -31.26 -5.52 3.11
N PRO A 93 -32.51 -5.19 3.46
CA PRO A 93 -33.31 -4.09 2.92
C PRO A 93 -32.68 -2.72 3.26
N GLN A 94 -32.83 -1.74 2.36
CA GLN A 94 -32.30 -0.40 2.59
C GLN A 94 -33.06 0.27 3.74
N GLU A 95 -32.36 0.54 4.84
CA GLU A 95 -32.96 1.28 5.95
C GLU A 95 -33.09 2.76 5.56
N THR A 96 -34.23 3.36 5.91
CA THR A 96 -34.59 4.75 5.60
C THR A 96 -33.56 5.78 6.10
N THR A 97 -32.72 5.42 7.07
CA THR A 97 -31.63 6.26 7.61
C THR A 97 -30.42 6.37 6.67
N ASN A 98 -30.09 5.32 5.90
CA ASN A 98 -28.98 5.31 4.94
C ASN A 98 -29.31 6.00 3.61
N SER A 99 -30.58 6.37 3.38
CA SER A 99 -31.06 7.03 2.16
C SER A 99 -30.61 8.49 1.97
N LYS A 100 -29.85 9.07 2.92
CA LYS A 100 -29.48 10.51 2.88
C LYS A 100 -28.26 10.84 2.03
N ARG A 101 -27.45 9.87 1.59
CA ARG A 101 -26.22 10.17 0.83
C ARG A 101 -26.50 10.16 -0.68
N PRO A 102 -26.02 11.18 -1.43
CA PRO A 102 -26.18 11.20 -2.88
C PRO A 102 -25.40 10.04 -3.52
N LEU A 103 -26.01 9.39 -4.50
CA LEU A 103 -25.37 8.29 -5.23
C LEU A 103 -24.18 8.79 -6.05
N THR A 104 -23.14 7.96 -6.15
CA THR A 104 -22.02 8.27 -7.03
C THR A 104 -22.41 8.06 -8.49
N ARG A 105 -21.73 8.76 -9.41
CA ARG A 105 -21.92 8.58 -10.86
C ARG A 105 -21.72 7.13 -11.31
N LEU A 106 -20.86 6.37 -10.62
CA LEU A 106 -20.65 4.95 -10.86
C LEU A 106 -21.88 4.14 -10.45
N GLN A 107 -22.39 4.36 -9.23
CA GLN A 107 -23.57 3.66 -8.70
C GLN A 107 -24.79 3.91 -9.59
N GLU A 108 -25.06 5.15 -9.99
CA GLU A 108 -26.18 5.48 -10.87
C GLU A 108 -26.12 4.71 -12.20
N ARG A 109 -24.94 4.64 -12.83
CA ARG A 109 -24.73 3.89 -14.08
C ARG A 109 -24.91 2.40 -13.88
N LEU A 110 -24.40 1.85 -12.78
CA LEU A 110 -24.50 0.43 -12.48
C LEU A 110 -25.94 0.03 -12.16
N MET A 111 -26.67 0.82 -11.38
CA MET A 111 -28.08 0.56 -11.07
C MET A 111 -28.94 0.62 -12.34
N LYS A 112 -28.75 1.63 -13.19
CA LYS A 112 -29.43 1.72 -14.50
C LYS A 112 -29.14 0.52 -15.41
N LYS A 113 -27.93 -0.05 -15.32
CA LYS A 113 -27.50 -1.18 -16.16
C LYS A 113 -27.90 -2.55 -15.61
N LEU A 114 -27.88 -2.73 -14.30
CA LEU A 114 -28.12 -4.01 -13.62
C LEU A 114 -29.59 -4.24 -13.26
N GLY A 115 -30.40 -3.18 -13.23
CA GLY A 115 -31.83 -3.25 -12.97
C GLY A 115 -32.22 -2.97 -11.52
N PRO A 116 -33.48 -3.24 -11.14
CA PRO A 116 -34.06 -2.78 -9.87
C PRO A 116 -33.51 -3.50 -8.63
N HIS A 117 -32.88 -4.67 -8.79
CA HIS A 117 -32.31 -5.45 -7.67
C HIS A 117 -30.83 -5.12 -7.39
N ALA A 118 -30.38 -3.97 -7.87
CA ALA A 118 -29.03 -3.47 -7.69
C ALA A 118 -29.03 -2.41 -6.58
N TYR A 119 -28.40 -2.73 -5.45
CA TYR A 119 -28.40 -1.89 -4.26
C TYR A 119 -27.01 -1.27 -4.03
N PRO A 120 -26.91 0.06 -3.92
CA PRO A 120 -25.65 0.75 -3.64
C PRO A 120 -25.19 0.50 -2.20
N PHE A 121 -23.89 0.54 -1.99
CA PHE A 121 -23.25 0.59 -0.67
C PHE A 121 -22.06 1.56 -0.71
N TYR A 122 -21.67 2.03 0.47
CA TYR A 122 -20.63 3.04 0.59
C TYR A 122 -19.92 2.93 1.94
N PHE A 123 -18.60 2.73 1.95
CA PHE A 123 -17.80 2.70 3.17
C PHE A 123 -16.73 3.80 3.17
N GLU A 124 -16.65 4.54 4.28
CA GLU A 124 -15.57 5.48 4.57
C GLU A 124 -14.55 4.82 5.49
N LEU A 125 -13.32 4.67 5.01
CA LEU A 125 -12.21 4.22 5.83
C LEU A 125 -11.65 5.39 6.64
N PRO A 126 -11.43 5.24 7.95
CA PRO A 126 -10.76 6.25 8.73
C PRO A 126 -9.31 6.50 8.25
N PRO A 127 -8.80 7.74 8.30
CA PRO A 127 -7.42 8.05 7.93
C PRO A 127 -6.39 7.31 8.78
N HIS A 128 -6.68 7.08 10.07
CA HIS A 128 -5.77 6.41 11.01
C HIS A 128 -5.58 4.91 10.76
N CYS A 129 -6.34 4.29 9.85
CA CYS A 129 -6.14 2.88 9.51
C CYS A 129 -4.83 2.72 8.71
N PRO A 130 -4.01 1.68 8.96
CA PRO A 130 -2.74 1.51 8.24
C PRO A 130 -2.93 1.20 6.75
N ALA A 131 -1.97 1.56 5.91
CA ALA A 131 -1.98 1.17 4.50
C ALA A 131 -1.87 -0.35 4.31
N SER A 132 -2.24 -0.85 3.13
CA SER A 132 -2.06 -2.25 2.75
C SER A 132 -0.59 -2.55 2.51
N VAL A 133 0.00 -3.36 3.38
CA VAL A 133 1.42 -3.71 3.31
C VAL A 133 1.58 -5.21 3.56
N THR A 134 2.39 -5.86 2.75
CA THR A 134 2.69 -7.29 2.87
C THR A 134 4.20 -7.50 2.86
N LEU A 135 4.72 -8.27 3.80
CA LEU A 135 6.11 -8.68 3.84
C LEU A 135 6.32 -9.92 2.99
N GLN A 136 7.34 -9.85 2.14
CA GLN A 136 7.69 -10.95 1.28
C GLN A 136 8.21 -12.14 2.10
N PRO A 137 7.60 -13.34 1.93
CA PRO A 137 8.01 -14.53 2.66
C PRO A 137 9.37 -15.05 2.17
N ALA A 138 9.94 -15.99 2.92
CA ALA A 138 11.17 -16.66 2.47
C ALA A 138 10.89 -17.50 1.21
N PRO A 139 11.85 -17.64 0.28
CA PRO A 139 11.74 -18.60 -0.81
C PRO A 139 11.48 -20.02 -0.24
N GLY A 140 10.35 -20.63 -0.62
CA GLY A 140 9.93 -21.95 -0.13
C GLY A 140 8.94 -21.94 1.05
N ASP A 141 8.61 -20.77 1.60
CA ASP A 141 7.51 -20.65 2.55
C ASP A 141 6.17 -20.54 1.79
N THR A 142 5.28 -21.49 2.06
CA THR A 142 3.94 -21.59 1.45
C THR A 142 2.86 -20.91 2.28
N GLY A 143 3.22 -20.39 3.46
CA GLY A 143 2.29 -19.67 4.32
C GLY A 143 1.73 -18.41 3.68
N LYS A 144 0.61 -17.93 4.22
CA LYS A 144 0.16 -16.58 3.92
C LYS A 144 1.21 -15.57 4.41
N PRO A 145 1.53 -14.56 3.60
CA PRO A 145 2.54 -13.59 3.97
C PRO A 145 2.06 -12.73 5.14
N CYS A 146 3.01 -12.25 5.94
CA CYS A 146 2.73 -11.34 7.05
C CYS A 146 2.35 -9.96 6.51
N GLY A 147 1.32 -9.31 7.06
CA GLY A 147 0.91 -8.01 6.57
C GLY A 147 -0.45 -7.53 7.03
N VAL A 148 -0.83 -6.35 6.52
CA VAL A 148 -2.16 -5.75 6.67
C VAL A 148 -2.91 -5.92 5.35
N ASP A 149 -4.00 -6.67 5.41
CA ASP A 149 -4.89 -6.88 4.28
C ASP A 149 -6.25 -6.21 4.52
N TYR A 150 -6.84 -5.68 3.45
CA TYR A 150 -8.22 -5.19 3.46
C TYR A 150 -9.12 -6.13 2.65
N GLU A 151 -10.23 -6.54 3.25
CA GLU A 151 -11.21 -7.43 2.66
C GLU A 151 -12.59 -6.76 2.69
N LEU A 152 -13.19 -6.54 1.51
CA LEU A 152 -14.61 -6.24 1.36
C LEU A 152 -15.37 -7.56 1.27
N LYS A 153 -16.33 -7.75 2.16
CA LYS A 153 -17.17 -8.95 2.20
C LYS A 153 -18.64 -8.58 2.12
N ALA A 154 -19.37 -9.17 1.19
CA ALA A 154 -20.83 -9.08 1.16
C ALA A 154 -21.41 -10.46 1.43
N PHE A 155 -22.45 -10.56 2.25
CA PHE A 155 -23.08 -11.85 2.54
C PHE A 155 -24.56 -11.72 2.89
N VAL A 156 -25.26 -12.84 2.75
CA VAL A 156 -26.66 -12.98 3.16
C VAL A 156 -26.72 -13.59 4.56
N GLY A 157 -27.42 -12.97 5.50
CA GLY A 157 -27.57 -13.42 6.88
C GLY A 157 -28.83 -12.87 7.54
N GLU A 158 -29.11 -13.28 8.76
CA GLU A 158 -30.22 -12.73 9.56
C GLU A 158 -29.78 -11.51 10.34
N THR A 159 -28.57 -11.56 10.90
CA THR A 159 -27.95 -10.48 11.69
C THR A 159 -26.59 -10.09 11.10
N GLN A 160 -26.15 -8.87 11.44
CA GLN A 160 -24.89 -8.31 10.97
C GLN A 160 -23.67 -9.06 11.55
N ASP A 161 -23.79 -9.62 12.75
CA ASP A 161 -22.72 -10.35 13.44
C ASP A 161 -22.65 -11.84 13.07
N ASP A 162 -23.56 -12.31 12.21
CA ASP A 162 -23.61 -13.72 11.83
C ASP A 162 -22.33 -14.15 11.10
N LYS A 163 -21.86 -15.37 11.39
CA LYS A 163 -20.68 -15.94 10.73
C LYS A 163 -21.05 -16.34 9.30
N PRO A 164 -20.57 -15.62 8.27
CA PRO A 164 -21.12 -15.81 6.94
C PRO A 164 -20.68 -17.12 6.33
N HIS A 165 -21.63 -17.89 5.80
CA HIS A 165 -21.33 -19.13 5.10
C HIS A 165 -20.52 -18.86 3.81
N LYS A 166 -19.55 -19.71 3.47
CA LYS A 166 -18.72 -19.49 2.26
C LYS A 166 -19.54 -19.46 0.97
N ARG A 167 -20.65 -20.19 0.93
CA ARG A 167 -21.53 -20.33 -0.25
C ARG A 167 -22.38 -19.09 -0.55
N ASN A 168 -22.75 -18.32 0.47
CA ASN A 168 -23.62 -17.14 0.34
C ASN A 168 -22.86 -15.83 0.62
N SER A 169 -21.53 -15.87 0.58
CA SER A 169 -20.68 -14.70 0.76
C SER A 169 -19.75 -14.48 -0.44
N VAL A 170 -19.49 -13.21 -0.71
CA VAL A 170 -18.50 -12.71 -1.66
C VAL A 170 -17.41 -12.03 -0.86
N ARG A 171 -16.16 -12.29 -1.22
CA ARG A 171 -14.98 -11.69 -0.61
C ARG A 171 -14.10 -11.08 -1.70
N LEU A 172 -13.85 -9.78 -1.66
CA LEU A 172 -12.91 -9.08 -2.53
C LEU A 172 -11.77 -8.53 -1.68
N ALA A 173 -10.54 -8.82 -2.07
CA ALA A 173 -9.39 -8.10 -1.56
C ALA A 173 -9.37 -6.71 -2.20
N ILE A 174 -9.18 -5.70 -1.36
CA ILE A 174 -8.98 -4.31 -1.76
C ILE A 174 -7.67 -3.82 -1.12
N ARG A 175 -7.13 -2.70 -1.60
CA ARG A 175 -5.93 -2.10 -1.03
C ARG A 175 -6.18 -0.66 -0.64
N LYS A 176 -5.61 -0.27 0.49
CA LYS A 176 -5.43 1.11 0.89
C LYS A 176 -4.00 1.52 0.52
N ILE A 177 -3.83 2.45 -0.42
CA ILE A 177 -2.52 2.94 -0.88
C ILE A 177 -2.31 4.38 -0.42
N MET A 178 -1.09 4.76 -0.09
CA MET A 178 -0.78 6.12 0.33
C MET A 178 -0.73 7.07 -0.87
N TYR A 179 -1.35 8.23 -0.76
CA TYR A 179 -1.19 9.30 -1.73
C TYR A 179 0.21 9.90 -1.65
N ALA A 180 0.75 10.22 -2.82
CA ALA A 180 1.95 11.03 -2.94
C ALA A 180 1.54 12.48 -3.25
N PRO A 181 1.76 13.46 -2.34
CA PRO A 181 1.46 14.85 -2.62
C PRO A 181 2.25 15.34 -3.84
N SER A 182 1.58 16.12 -4.70
CA SER A 182 2.19 16.67 -5.93
C SER A 182 3.12 17.85 -5.67
N LYS A 183 3.05 18.46 -4.48
CA LYS A 183 3.97 19.53 -4.08
C LYS A 183 5.33 18.91 -3.76
N GLN A 184 6.32 19.23 -4.58
CA GLN A 184 7.72 18.95 -4.26
C GLN A 184 8.12 19.83 -3.07
N GLY A 185 8.56 19.22 -1.96
CA GLY A 185 9.18 19.96 -0.88
C GLY A 185 10.65 20.27 -1.17
N GLU A 186 11.37 20.70 -0.14
CA GLU A 186 12.77 21.09 -0.25
C GLU A 186 13.67 19.88 -0.51
N GLN A 187 14.80 20.11 -1.18
CA GLN A 187 15.76 19.05 -1.46
C GLN A 187 16.39 18.54 -0.16
N PRO A 188 16.27 17.23 0.15
CA PRO A 188 16.94 16.67 1.30
C PRO A 188 18.46 16.77 1.14
N SER A 189 19.13 17.38 2.11
CA SER A 189 20.59 17.47 2.17
C SER A 189 21.09 17.13 3.57
N VAL A 190 22.21 16.40 3.65
CA VAL A 190 22.90 16.11 4.91
C VAL A 190 24.38 16.35 4.74
N GLU A 191 24.98 17.04 5.72
CA GLU A 191 26.43 17.23 5.81
C GLU A 191 26.94 16.51 7.07
N VAL A 192 28.01 15.72 6.89
CA VAL A 192 28.68 15.00 7.98
C VAL A 192 30.17 15.24 7.88
N SER A 193 30.77 15.64 9.00
CA SER A 193 32.22 15.74 9.15
C SER A 193 32.73 14.59 10.01
N LYS A 194 33.76 13.88 9.53
CA LYS A 194 34.41 12.80 10.28
C LYS A 194 35.84 13.15 10.64
N GLU A 195 36.14 13.05 11.92
CA GLU A 195 37.50 13.16 12.47
C GLU A 195 38.17 11.80 12.53
N PHE A 196 39.48 11.78 12.32
CA PHE A 196 40.30 10.58 12.43
C PHE A 196 41.38 10.79 13.48
N MET A 197 41.65 9.74 14.26
CA MET A 197 42.75 9.75 15.23
C MET A 197 44.07 10.01 14.48
N MET A 198 44.86 10.96 14.98
CA MET A 198 46.10 11.45 14.37
C MET A 198 45.95 12.17 13.01
N SER A 199 44.75 12.66 12.66
CA SER A 199 44.57 13.61 11.56
C SER A 199 44.26 15.01 12.12
N PRO A 200 45.02 16.06 11.77
CA PRO A 200 44.75 17.42 12.24
C PRO A 200 43.45 18.00 11.65
N ASN A 201 43.01 17.46 10.50
CA ASN A 201 41.89 17.95 9.71
C ASN A 201 40.85 16.86 9.45
N LYS A 202 39.63 17.29 9.08
CA LYS A 202 38.44 16.43 8.95
C LYS A 202 38.15 16.03 7.50
N LEU A 203 37.42 14.94 7.32
CA LEU A 203 36.78 14.57 6.05
C LEU A 203 35.34 15.07 6.07
N HIS A 204 35.00 15.96 5.14
CA HIS A 204 33.63 16.45 4.96
C HIS A 204 32.94 15.64 3.85
N LEU A 205 31.74 15.17 4.14
CA LEU A 205 30.86 14.48 3.23
C LEU A 205 29.51 15.18 3.24
N GLU A 206 29.10 15.69 2.10
CA GLU A 206 27.78 16.25 1.87
C GLU A 206 27.05 15.36 0.86
N ALA A 207 25.80 15.03 1.14
CA ALA A 207 24.95 14.28 0.23
C ALA A 207 23.59 14.97 0.10
N SER A 208 23.13 15.16 -1.13
CA SER A 208 21.80 15.73 -1.41
C SER A 208 21.02 14.91 -2.43
N LEU A 209 19.70 14.97 -2.34
CA LEU A 209 18.77 14.35 -3.28
C LEU A 209 18.12 15.41 -4.18
N ASP A 210 17.74 15.04 -5.40
CA ASP A 210 17.09 15.98 -6.34
C ASP A 210 15.64 16.32 -5.94
N LYS A 211 14.97 15.39 -5.26
CA LYS A 211 13.59 15.52 -4.77
C LYS A 211 13.42 14.89 -3.38
N GLU A 212 12.41 15.35 -2.66
CA GLU A 212 11.95 14.73 -1.41
C GLU A 212 11.08 13.50 -1.67
N LEU A 213 10.20 13.58 -2.68
CA LEU A 213 9.22 12.56 -3.02
C LEU A 213 9.55 11.92 -4.37
N TYR A 214 9.51 10.59 -4.42
CA TYR A 214 9.70 9.80 -5.63
C TYR A 214 8.53 8.86 -5.83
N HIS A 215 8.16 8.65 -7.10
CA HIS A 215 7.19 7.63 -7.46
C HIS A 215 7.84 6.29 -7.74
N HIS A 216 7.07 5.21 -7.63
CA HIS A 216 7.55 3.87 -7.97
C HIS A 216 8.06 3.82 -9.41
N GLY A 217 9.27 3.29 -9.58
CA GLY A 217 9.92 3.20 -10.87
C GLY A 217 10.64 4.48 -11.32
N GLU A 218 10.62 5.56 -10.53
CA GLU A 218 11.47 6.73 -10.77
C GLU A 218 12.93 6.47 -10.35
N SER A 219 13.87 7.13 -11.02
CA SER A 219 15.29 7.09 -10.66
C SER A 219 15.60 8.23 -9.67
N ILE A 220 16.37 7.91 -8.64
CA ILE A 220 16.81 8.85 -7.61
C ILE A 220 18.21 9.34 -7.97
N ALA A 221 18.42 10.66 -8.02
CA ALA A 221 19.74 11.26 -8.20
C ALA A 221 20.30 11.69 -6.84
N VAL A 222 21.46 11.13 -6.48
CA VAL A 222 22.17 11.40 -5.23
C VAL A 222 23.44 12.18 -5.56
N ASN A 223 23.45 13.46 -5.22
CA ASN A 223 24.64 14.30 -5.31
C ASN A 223 25.52 14.00 -4.10
N VAL A 224 26.78 13.62 -4.34
CA VAL A 224 27.76 13.36 -3.29
C VAL A 224 28.94 14.30 -3.49
N HIS A 225 29.20 15.12 -2.49
CA HIS A 225 30.34 16.01 -2.43
C HIS A 225 31.25 15.60 -1.25
N ILE A 226 32.53 15.37 -1.53
CA ILE A 226 33.53 15.01 -0.55
C ILE A 226 34.62 16.08 -0.57
N ALA A 227 34.93 16.66 0.58
CA ALA A 227 36.13 17.46 0.77
C ALA A 227 37.06 16.77 1.77
N ASN A 228 38.15 16.18 1.25
CA ASN A 228 39.06 15.39 2.05
C ASN A 228 40.24 16.22 2.54
N ASN A 229 40.09 16.91 3.67
CA ASN A 229 41.20 17.60 4.32
C ASN A 229 42.01 16.68 5.23
N SER A 230 41.58 15.43 5.42
CA SER A 230 42.23 14.45 6.30
C SER A 230 43.50 13.84 5.69
N ASN A 231 44.27 13.11 6.49
CA ASN A 231 45.41 12.32 6.02
C ASN A 231 45.03 10.91 5.49
N ARG A 232 43.73 10.60 5.37
CA ARG A 232 43.22 9.32 4.88
C ARG A 232 42.78 9.43 3.42
N THR A 233 42.63 8.28 2.77
CA THR A 233 42.25 8.19 1.35
C THR A 233 40.91 7.45 1.20
N VAL A 234 39.95 8.05 0.50
CA VAL A 234 38.66 7.41 0.21
C VAL A 234 38.84 6.47 -0.98
N LYS A 235 38.73 5.16 -0.76
CA LYS A 235 38.98 4.14 -1.81
C LYS A 235 37.80 3.92 -2.76
N LYS A 236 36.58 4.01 -2.22
CA LYS A 236 35.36 3.61 -2.94
C LYS A 236 34.15 4.30 -2.34
N ILE A 237 33.16 4.59 -3.17
CA ILE A 237 31.90 5.20 -2.76
C ILE A 237 30.76 4.29 -3.22
N LYS A 238 29.90 3.95 -2.26
CA LYS A 238 28.76 3.05 -2.42
C LYS A 238 27.50 3.76 -1.94
N VAL A 239 26.54 3.92 -2.83
CA VAL A 239 25.23 4.52 -2.58
C VAL A 239 24.21 3.39 -2.53
N SER A 240 23.42 3.30 -1.46
CA SER A 240 22.43 2.23 -1.30
C SER A 240 21.09 2.80 -0.82
N VAL A 241 20.01 2.42 -1.48
CA VAL A 241 18.64 2.65 -1.02
C VAL A 241 18.22 1.46 -0.17
N ARG A 242 17.73 1.73 1.05
CA ARG A 242 17.33 0.69 2.00
C ARG A 242 15.90 0.92 2.45
N GLN A 243 15.13 -0.15 2.47
CA GLN A 243 13.80 -0.18 3.06
C GLN A 243 13.91 -0.67 4.50
N PHE A 244 13.25 0.06 5.40
CA PHE A 244 13.07 -0.31 6.79
C PHE A 244 11.59 -0.62 6.99
N ALA A 245 11.29 -1.80 7.52
CA ALA A 245 9.93 -2.22 7.83
C ALA A 245 9.87 -2.65 9.28
N ASP A 246 9.20 -1.83 10.10
CA ASP A 246 9.04 -2.05 11.52
C ASP A 246 7.65 -2.64 11.79
N ILE A 247 7.62 -3.82 12.40
CA ILE A 247 6.38 -4.45 12.86
C ILE A 247 6.14 -4.02 14.30
N CYS A 248 5.08 -3.23 14.53
CA CYS A 248 4.74 -2.72 15.86
C CYS A 248 3.72 -3.59 16.63
N LEU A 249 3.21 -4.65 16.01
CA LEU A 249 2.16 -5.51 16.59
C LEU A 249 2.76 -6.84 17.05
N PHE A 250 2.38 -7.27 18.26
CA PHE A 250 2.77 -8.53 18.92
C PHE A 250 4.26 -8.66 19.30
N SER A 251 5.17 -8.60 18.32
CA SER A 251 6.62 -8.61 18.56
C SER A 251 7.25 -7.51 17.73
N THR A 252 7.99 -6.62 18.39
CA THR A 252 8.74 -5.56 17.71
C THR A 252 9.88 -6.18 16.92
N ALA A 253 9.70 -6.26 15.61
CA ALA A 253 10.71 -6.76 14.68
C ALA A 253 11.01 -5.68 13.65
N GLN A 254 12.29 -5.51 13.34
CA GLN A 254 12.76 -4.58 12.32
C GLN A 254 13.36 -5.36 11.16
N TYR A 255 12.83 -5.14 9.97
CA TYR A 255 13.37 -5.71 8.74
C TYR A 255 14.10 -4.62 7.96
N LYS A 256 15.33 -4.92 7.55
CA LYS A 256 16.17 -4.02 6.79
C LYS A 256 16.60 -4.70 5.51
N CYS A 257 16.16 -4.15 4.38
CA CYS A 257 16.47 -4.68 3.06
C CYS A 257 17.07 -3.59 2.17
N THR A 258 18.26 -3.84 1.61
CA THR A 258 18.80 -2.97 0.56
C THR A 258 18.02 -3.21 -0.73
N VAL A 259 17.36 -2.19 -1.29
CA VAL A 259 16.49 -2.31 -2.47
C VAL A 259 17.15 -1.84 -3.77
N ALA A 260 18.14 -0.96 -3.67
CA ALA A 260 18.97 -0.57 -4.81
C ALA A 260 20.35 -0.20 -4.31
N GLU A 261 21.35 -0.40 -5.17
CA GLU A 261 22.73 -0.08 -4.87
C GLU A 261 23.43 0.38 -6.14
N ALA A 262 24.22 1.44 -6.04
CA ALA A 262 25.16 1.86 -7.06
C ALA A 262 26.53 2.04 -6.41
N GLU A 263 27.55 1.54 -7.09
CA GLU A 263 28.92 1.59 -6.63
C GLU A 263 29.79 2.15 -7.73
N SER A 264 30.72 3.06 -7.39
CA SER A 264 31.61 3.63 -8.39
C SER A 264 32.99 3.88 -7.82
N GLU A 265 33.98 3.54 -8.63
CA GLU A 265 35.40 3.82 -8.39
C GLU A 265 35.88 5.04 -9.18
N ALA A 266 35.07 5.57 -10.11
CA ALA A 266 35.46 6.73 -10.91
C ALA A 266 35.50 8.01 -10.05
N GLY A 267 36.69 8.61 -9.95
CA GLY A 267 37.02 9.71 -9.05
C GLY A 267 37.65 9.25 -7.73
N CYS A 268 37.76 7.94 -7.50
CA CYS A 268 38.51 7.36 -6.39
C CYS A 268 39.86 6.80 -6.89
N PRO A 269 40.90 6.79 -6.03
CA PRO A 269 40.88 7.25 -4.65
C PRO A 269 40.85 8.78 -4.50
N VAL A 270 40.03 9.29 -3.55
CA VAL A 270 40.08 10.72 -3.16
C VAL A 270 41.18 10.86 -2.10
N GLY A 271 42.34 11.37 -2.52
CA GLY A 271 43.50 11.58 -1.65
C GLY A 271 43.34 12.77 -0.69
N PRO A 272 44.28 12.93 0.26
CA PRO A 272 44.37 14.12 1.12
C PRO A 272 44.47 15.41 0.31
N GLY A 273 43.70 16.43 0.69
CA GLY A 273 43.65 17.75 0.05
C GLY A 273 42.77 17.83 -1.21
N PHE A 274 42.19 16.72 -1.66
CA PHE A 274 41.34 16.70 -2.86
C PHE A 274 39.85 16.73 -2.50
N THR A 275 39.07 17.26 -3.44
CA THR A 275 37.61 17.22 -3.40
C THR A 275 37.07 16.34 -4.53
N LEU A 276 35.88 15.76 -4.33
CA LEU A 276 35.16 15.00 -5.36
C LEU A 276 33.69 15.41 -5.32
N SER A 277 33.15 15.78 -6.48
CA SER A 277 31.71 16.00 -6.68
C SER A 277 31.20 15.01 -7.70
N LYS A 278 30.19 14.21 -7.35
CA LYS A 278 29.63 13.23 -8.28
C LYS A 278 28.16 12.95 -8.01
N VAL A 279 27.40 12.79 -9.09
CA VAL A 279 26.00 12.40 -9.04
C VAL A 279 25.87 10.90 -9.30
N TYR A 280 25.17 10.19 -8.42
CA TYR A 280 24.86 8.77 -8.53
C TYR A 280 23.38 8.60 -8.83
N THR A 281 23.04 7.73 -9.78
CA THR A 281 21.65 7.40 -10.09
C THR A 281 21.33 6.00 -9.62
N VAL A 282 20.30 5.86 -8.78
CA VAL A 282 19.82 4.58 -8.27
C VAL A 282 18.32 4.45 -8.51
N ARG A 283 17.86 3.27 -8.96
CA ARG A 283 16.45 3.03 -9.28
C ARG A 283 15.91 1.85 -8.46
N PRO A 284 15.15 2.10 -7.37
CA PRO A 284 14.55 1.04 -6.59
C PRO A 284 13.38 0.42 -7.37
N THR A 285 13.50 -0.87 -7.72
CA THR A 285 12.44 -1.60 -8.44
C THR A 285 12.22 -2.97 -7.81
N LEU A 286 10.97 -3.43 -7.75
CA LEU A 286 10.67 -4.77 -7.24
C LEU A 286 11.32 -5.87 -8.08
N GLN A 287 11.46 -5.65 -9.40
CA GLN A 287 11.99 -6.65 -10.33
C GLN A 287 13.37 -7.18 -9.93
N ASN A 288 14.25 -6.30 -9.42
CA ASN A 288 15.60 -6.64 -8.99
C ASN A 288 15.68 -7.19 -7.54
N ASN A 289 14.55 -7.31 -6.85
CA ASN A 289 14.48 -7.67 -5.44
C ASN A 289 13.49 -8.81 -5.14
N LYS A 290 12.99 -9.50 -6.18
CA LYS A 290 11.98 -10.58 -6.07
C LYS A 290 12.45 -11.80 -5.28
N ASP A 291 13.74 -11.94 -5.06
CA ASP A 291 14.38 -13.03 -4.33
C ASP A 291 14.61 -12.69 -2.85
N LYS A 292 14.45 -11.42 -2.45
CA LYS A 292 14.74 -10.96 -1.10
C LYS A 292 13.61 -11.30 -0.12
N ARG A 293 14.00 -11.82 1.04
CA ARG A 293 13.10 -12.09 2.17
C ARG A 293 12.89 -10.83 3.01
N GLY A 294 11.68 -10.65 3.53
CA GLY A 294 11.37 -9.58 4.49
C GLY A 294 11.25 -8.20 3.87
N LEU A 295 11.16 -8.14 2.54
CA LEU A 295 10.90 -6.92 1.78
C LEU A 295 9.41 -6.55 1.91
N ALA A 296 9.11 -5.31 2.27
CA ALA A 296 7.74 -4.82 2.35
C ALA A 296 7.23 -4.40 0.96
N LEU A 297 6.01 -4.81 0.63
CA LEU A 297 5.31 -4.61 -0.64
C LEU A 297 3.94 -3.96 -0.40
N ASP A 298 3.40 -3.22 -1.38
CA ASP A 298 2.11 -2.50 -1.33
C ASP A 298 0.85 -3.41 -1.35
N GLY A 299 0.92 -4.61 -0.77
CA GLY A 299 -0.17 -5.59 -0.78
C GLY A 299 -0.31 -6.33 -2.12
N GLN A 300 -0.52 -7.65 -2.05
CA GLN A 300 -0.66 -8.48 -3.25
C GLN A 300 -2.13 -8.65 -3.67
N LEU A 301 -2.50 -8.12 -4.83
CA LEU A 301 -3.75 -8.46 -5.50
C LEU A 301 -3.52 -9.53 -6.56
N LYS A 302 -4.43 -10.51 -6.62
CA LYS A 302 -4.39 -11.53 -7.68
C LYS A 302 -4.53 -10.84 -9.04
N HIS A 303 -3.52 -11.00 -9.89
CA HIS A 303 -3.43 -10.50 -11.28
C HIS A 303 -3.11 -9.00 -11.46
N GLU A 304 -2.52 -8.33 -10.47
CA GLU A 304 -1.99 -6.97 -10.63
C GLU A 304 -0.52 -6.86 -10.23
N ASP A 305 0.20 -5.92 -10.85
CA ASP A 305 1.59 -5.63 -10.52
C ASP A 305 1.68 -5.11 -9.09
N THR A 306 2.57 -5.73 -8.32
CA THR A 306 2.88 -5.34 -6.95
C THR A 306 4.13 -4.45 -6.97
N ASN A 307 4.15 -3.41 -6.15
CA ASN A 307 5.31 -2.52 -5.99
C ASN A 307 5.95 -2.71 -4.60
N LEU A 308 7.11 -2.06 -4.40
CA LEU A 308 7.67 -1.89 -3.07
C LEU A 308 6.65 -1.15 -2.18
N ALA A 309 6.65 -1.41 -0.88
CA ALA A 309 5.78 -0.67 0.03
C ALA A 309 6.10 0.82 -0.01
N SER A 310 5.04 1.62 -0.11
CA SER A 310 5.10 3.08 -0.01
C SER A 310 5.43 3.49 1.43
N SER A 311 6.06 4.65 1.60
CA SER A 311 6.38 5.19 2.93
C SER A 311 5.10 5.47 3.72
N THR A 312 5.02 4.94 4.94
CA THR A 312 3.89 5.22 5.85
C THR A 312 4.01 6.64 6.38
N ILE A 313 3.03 7.49 6.09
CA ILE A 313 2.92 8.82 6.68
C ILE A 313 2.00 8.69 7.90
N VAL A 314 2.53 8.95 9.09
CA VAL A 314 1.73 8.99 10.31
C VAL A 314 1.27 10.43 10.48
N ALA A 315 -0.05 10.66 10.45
CA ALA A 315 -0.61 11.93 10.89
C ALA A 315 -0.33 12.08 12.38
N ASP A 316 0.42 13.11 12.76
CA ASP A 316 0.71 13.39 14.17
C ASP A 316 -0.62 13.71 14.88
N PRO A 317 -1.03 12.96 15.91
CA PRO A 317 -2.26 13.27 16.64
C PRO A 317 -2.18 14.60 17.42
N SER A 318 -1.02 15.27 17.41
CA SER A 318 -0.80 16.59 18.03
C SER A 318 -0.86 17.79 17.08
N GLN A 319 -1.23 17.59 15.81
CA GLN A 319 -1.49 18.67 14.85
C GLN A 319 -2.96 18.75 14.39
#